data_AF-A0A1V4UIC3-F1
#
_entry.id   AF-A0A1V4UIC3-F1
#
_cell.length_a   1.000
_cell.length_b   1.000
_cell.length_c   1.000
_cell.angle_alpha   90.00
_cell.angle_beta   90.00
_cell.angle_gamma   90.00
#
_symmetry.space_group_name_H-M   'P 1'
#
loop_
_entity.id
_entity.type
_entity.pdbx_description
1 polymer ?
#
loop_
_entity_poly.entity_id
_entity_poly.type
_entity_poly.pdbx_seq_one_letter_code
_entity_poly.pdbx_strand_id
1 'polypeptide(L)'
;MVKSPVKEKLMKVLLDGNAHSEIDLARGAGFSSATAIQKWIRAFENARFIVRKPIDGRREYTCQLILSRDTARKIYYYPEFRQIRPLIRMTPWFGPLFVDRFAALPGDLPSIIHEMVKKSHTFFEIIDTCGNPEKVWDLYHPCLYVNELQGIKNKEFNAWCLYYHLYVQSIVQDLSGGGLGEGFSDLVGDVQGRIRTLSKKKGKKGVARREN
;
A
#
# COMPACT_ATOMS: atom_id res chain seq x y z
N MET A 1 3.59 26.10 14.00
CA MET A 1 4.94 25.49 13.94
C MET A 1 5.28 25.25 12.47
N VAL A 2 6.27 25.96 11.92
CA VAL A 2 6.63 25.90 10.49
C VAL A 2 7.24 24.51 10.20
N LYS A 3 6.56 23.69 9.39
CA LYS A 3 7.07 22.37 8.98
C LYS A 3 8.28 22.58 8.08
N SER A 4 9.42 21.98 8.43
CA SER A 4 10.64 22.11 7.64
C SER A 4 10.52 21.27 6.36
N PRO A 5 10.48 21.88 5.15
CA PRO A 5 10.31 21.14 3.89
C PRO A 5 11.47 20.18 3.61
N VAL A 6 12.59 20.32 4.32
CA VAL A 6 13.80 19.51 4.13
C VAL A 6 13.59 18.03 4.46
N LYS A 7 12.85 17.69 5.52
CA LYS A 7 12.62 16.27 5.87
C LYS A 7 11.81 15.57 4.77
N GLU A 8 10.79 16.24 4.23
CA GLU A 8 9.99 15.71 3.15
C GLU A 8 10.84 15.48 1.88
N LYS A 9 11.69 16.46 1.52
CA LYS A 9 12.60 16.33 0.37
C LYS A 9 13.60 15.19 0.54
N LEU A 10 14.22 15.07 1.72
CA LEU A 10 15.13 13.97 2.03
C LEU A 10 14.41 12.62 1.94
N MET A 11 13.21 12.51 2.51
CA MET A 11 12.41 11.30 2.43
C MET A 11 12.11 10.95 0.97
N LYS A 12 11.69 11.92 0.13
CA LYS A 12 11.43 11.70 -1.31
C LYS A 12 12.61 11.06 -2.05
N VAL A 13 13.85 11.48 -1.76
CA VAL A 13 15.06 10.87 -2.35
C VAL A 13 15.23 9.43 -1.87
N LEU A 14 15.07 9.21 -0.57
CA LEU A 14 15.23 7.91 0.08
C LEU A 14 14.16 6.88 -0.29
N LEU A 15 13.00 7.31 -0.80
CA LEU A 15 11.87 6.43 -1.16
C LEU A 15 12.20 5.42 -2.27
N ASP A 16 13.28 5.60 -3.03
CA ASP A 16 13.72 4.57 -3.98
C ASP A 16 14.24 3.29 -3.30
N GLY A 17 14.52 3.33 -1.99
CA GLY A 17 15.02 2.22 -1.18
C GLY A 17 16.52 1.94 -1.33
N ASN A 18 17.22 2.68 -2.18
CA ASN A 18 18.64 2.50 -2.42
C ASN A 18 19.50 3.22 -1.35
N ALA A 19 20.78 2.85 -1.28
CA ALA A 19 21.73 3.57 -0.48
C ALA A 19 22.20 4.84 -1.22
N HIS A 20 22.13 5.99 -0.57
CA HIS A 20 22.57 7.27 -1.09
C HIS A 20 23.72 7.82 -0.27
N SER A 21 24.70 8.45 -0.92
CA SER A 21 25.71 9.21 -0.18
C SER A 21 25.07 10.43 0.49
N GLU A 22 25.68 10.93 1.58
CA GLU A 22 25.15 12.13 2.24
C GLU A 22 25.17 13.37 1.35
N ILE A 23 26.10 13.45 0.39
CA ILE A 23 26.16 14.56 -0.56
C ILE A 23 25.05 14.47 -1.61
N ASP A 24 24.67 13.27 -2.04
CA ASP A 24 23.54 13.08 -2.96
C ASP A 24 22.22 13.41 -2.28
N LEU A 25 22.05 13.00 -1.01
CA LEU A 25 20.91 13.43 -0.19
C LEU A 25 20.84 14.94 -0.03
N ALA A 26 21.98 15.61 0.21
CA ALA A 26 22.05 17.05 0.32
C ALA A 26 21.61 17.74 -0.97
N ARG A 27 22.14 17.30 -2.11
CA ARG A 27 21.77 17.81 -3.44
C ARG A 27 20.30 17.60 -3.74
N GLY A 28 19.78 16.40 -3.49
CA GLY A 28 18.34 16.10 -3.67
C GLY A 28 17.43 16.93 -2.76
N ALA A 29 17.92 17.37 -1.60
CA ALA A 29 17.21 18.29 -0.71
C ALA A 29 17.40 19.79 -1.07
N GLY A 30 18.28 20.11 -2.03
CA GLY A 30 18.57 21.48 -2.48
C GLY A 30 19.73 22.16 -1.76
N PHE A 31 20.67 21.40 -1.17
CA PHE A 31 21.86 21.90 -0.48
C PHE A 31 23.13 21.54 -1.24
N SER A 32 24.15 22.40 -1.14
CA SER A 32 25.47 22.19 -1.76
C SER A 32 26.42 21.33 -0.93
N SER A 33 26.11 21.08 0.35
CA SER A 33 26.98 20.36 1.28
C SER A 33 26.21 19.39 2.17
N ALA A 34 26.79 18.22 2.41
CA ALA A 34 26.30 17.23 3.38
C ALA A 34 26.24 17.81 4.81
N THR A 35 27.13 18.75 5.17
CA THR A 35 27.13 19.39 6.50
C THR A 35 25.83 20.14 6.78
N ALA A 36 25.23 20.75 5.74
CA ALA A 36 24.00 21.50 5.87
C ALA A 36 22.82 20.61 6.30
N ILE A 37 22.86 19.30 5.98
CA ILE A 37 21.76 18.37 6.28
C ILE A 37 22.00 17.42 7.46
N GLN A 38 23.17 17.48 8.11
CA GLN A 38 23.56 16.53 9.17
C GLN A 38 22.55 16.44 10.31
N LYS A 39 21.92 17.56 10.69
CA LYS A 39 20.89 17.57 11.74
C LYS A 39 19.69 16.69 11.36
N TRP A 40 19.27 16.68 10.09
CA TRP A 40 18.15 15.87 9.64
C TRP A 40 18.55 14.41 9.43
N ILE A 41 19.78 14.14 8.95
CA ILE A 41 20.31 12.76 8.90
C ILE A 41 20.30 12.14 10.30
N ARG A 42 20.87 12.82 11.30
CA ARG A 42 20.84 12.36 12.69
C ARG A 42 19.42 12.17 13.22
N ALA A 43 18.49 13.06 12.86
CA ALA A 43 17.10 12.91 13.24
C ALA A 43 16.46 11.65 12.62
N PHE A 44 16.76 11.33 11.36
CA PHE A 44 16.26 10.14 10.67
C PHE A 44 16.86 8.85 11.26
N GLU A 45 18.15 8.88 11.58
CA GLU A 45 18.86 7.79 12.25
C GLU A 45 18.30 7.53 13.66
N ASN A 46 18.15 8.58 14.47
CA ASN A 46 17.53 8.48 15.79
C ASN A 46 16.08 7.99 15.73
N ALA A 47 15.34 8.39 14.69
CA ALA A 47 14.00 7.90 14.43
C ALA A 47 13.99 6.47 13.85
N ARG A 48 15.15 5.84 13.61
CA ARG A 48 15.29 4.52 12.98
C ARG A 48 14.57 4.43 11.62
N PHE A 49 14.60 5.51 10.85
CA PHE A 49 14.12 5.50 9.46
C PHE A 49 15.19 4.99 8.51
N ILE A 50 16.45 5.28 8.80
CA ILE A 50 17.60 4.94 7.97
C ILE A 50 18.65 4.16 8.76
N VAL A 51 19.48 3.42 8.05
CA VAL A 51 20.81 3.00 8.51
C VAL A 51 21.85 3.90 7.84
N ARG A 52 22.82 4.35 8.63
CA ARG A 52 23.99 5.07 8.14
C ARG A 52 25.21 4.15 8.20
N LYS A 53 25.93 3.97 7.09
CA LYS A 53 27.11 3.10 6.99
C LYS A 53 28.31 3.86 6.44
N PRO A 54 29.54 3.64 6.96
CA PRO A 54 30.73 4.24 6.37
C PRO A 54 30.95 3.68 4.96
N ILE A 55 31.51 4.51 4.07
CA ILE A 55 32.02 4.08 2.76
C ILE A 55 33.47 3.66 2.96
N ASP A 56 33.81 2.42 2.60
CA ASP A 56 35.15 1.86 2.80
C ASP A 56 36.24 2.79 2.24
N GLY A 57 37.21 3.11 3.10
CA GLY A 57 38.35 3.96 2.75
C GLY A 57 38.06 5.47 2.66
N ARG A 58 36.85 5.94 2.98
CA ARG A 58 36.48 7.37 2.95
C ARG A 58 35.91 7.84 4.29
N ARG A 59 35.97 9.15 4.54
CA ARG A 59 35.26 9.81 5.66
C ARG A 59 33.77 10.06 5.36
N GLU A 60 33.24 9.42 4.32
CA GLU A 60 31.89 9.60 3.82
C GLU A 60 30.98 8.46 4.29
N TYR A 61 29.68 8.73 4.37
CA TYR A 61 28.67 7.76 4.78
C TYR A 61 27.63 7.58 3.68
N THR A 62 27.07 6.37 3.59
CA THR A 62 25.81 6.12 2.89
C THR A 62 24.67 6.06 3.89
N CYS A 63 23.49 6.47 3.43
CA CYS A 63 22.23 6.43 4.15
C CYS A 63 21.24 5.62 3.32
N GLN A 64 20.54 4.68 3.94
CA GLN A 64 19.54 3.85 3.28
C GLN A 64 18.32 3.68 4.19
N LEU A 65 17.10 3.65 3.63
CA LEU A 65 15.90 3.30 4.41
C LEU A 65 16.00 1.90 5.00
N ILE A 66 15.51 1.75 6.23
CA ILE A 66 15.26 0.43 6.80
C ILE A 66 13.95 -0.09 6.21
N LEU A 67 14.03 -1.02 5.26
CA LEU A 67 12.88 -1.63 4.60
C LEU A 67 12.29 -2.75 5.46
N SER A 68 11.52 -2.35 6.48
CA SER A 68 10.74 -3.26 7.32
C SER A 68 9.30 -2.78 7.45
N ARG A 69 8.36 -3.69 7.73
CA ARG A 69 6.94 -3.33 7.93
C ARG A 69 6.78 -2.25 9.00
N ASP A 70 7.47 -2.39 10.14
CA ASP A 70 7.38 -1.44 11.25
C ASP A 70 7.94 -0.06 10.88
N THR A 71 9.09 -0.02 10.21
CA THR A 71 9.66 1.25 9.76
C THR A 71 8.78 1.90 8.69
N ALA A 72 8.29 1.14 7.71
CA ALA A 72 7.40 1.63 6.67
C ALA A 72 6.12 2.23 7.27
N ARG A 73 5.51 1.54 8.24
CA ARG A 73 4.36 2.02 8.99
C ARG A 73 4.68 3.32 9.73
N LYS A 74 5.81 3.37 10.44
CA LYS A 74 6.25 4.56 11.18
C LYS A 74 6.48 5.77 10.27
N ILE A 75 7.12 5.57 9.11
CA ILE A 75 7.32 6.62 8.10
C ILE A 75 5.97 7.09 7.56
N TYR A 76 5.11 6.16 7.16
CA TYR A 76 3.81 6.47 6.56
C TYR A 76 2.91 7.32 7.47
N TYR A 77 2.84 6.98 8.75
CA TYR A 77 2.04 7.73 9.73
C TYR A 77 2.72 8.97 10.28
N TYR A 78 3.99 9.24 9.92
CA TYR A 78 4.71 10.41 10.43
C TYR A 78 4.03 11.72 9.96
N PRO A 79 3.67 12.64 10.87
CA PRO A 79 2.85 13.82 10.52
C PRO A 79 3.46 14.77 9.48
N GLU A 80 4.79 14.78 9.38
CA GLU A 80 5.52 15.60 8.39
C GLU A 80 5.47 14.99 6.99
N PHE A 81 5.15 13.69 6.86
CA PHE A 81 5.11 12.98 5.58
C PHE A 81 3.70 12.77 5.02
N ARG A 82 2.68 13.40 5.65
CA ARG A 82 1.27 13.26 5.22
C ARG A 82 1.08 13.55 3.73
N GLN A 83 1.73 14.57 3.19
CA GLN A 83 1.60 14.98 1.79
C GLN A 83 2.28 14.02 0.81
N ILE A 84 3.24 13.22 1.27
CA ILE A 84 3.97 12.25 0.43
C ILE A 84 3.48 10.82 0.62
N ARG A 85 2.43 10.59 1.42
CA ARG A 85 1.82 9.27 1.60
C ARG A 85 1.46 8.58 0.27
N PRO A 86 0.88 9.27 -0.74
CA PRO A 86 0.65 8.66 -2.04
C PRO A 86 1.95 8.16 -2.68
N LEU A 87 3.02 8.97 -2.64
CA LEU A 87 4.34 8.59 -3.18
C LEU A 87 4.92 7.38 -2.44
N ILE A 88 4.81 7.35 -1.10
CA ILE A 88 5.27 6.22 -0.28
C ILE A 88 4.60 4.91 -0.75
N ARG A 89 3.27 4.90 -0.91
CA ARG A 89 2.54 3.69 -1.31
C ARG A 89 2.88 3.23 -2.73
N MET A 90 3.24 4.17 -3.61
CA MET A 90 3.62 3.87 -4.99
C MET A 90 5.03 3.25 -5.12
N THR A 91 5.85 3.27 -4.06
CA THR A 91 7.18 2.67 -4.12
C THR A 91 7.10 1.14 -4.26
N PRO A 92 7.97 0.51 -5.06
CA PRO A 92 7.91 -0.94 -5.31
C PRO A 92 8.04 -1.81 -4.06
N TRP A 93 8.78 -1.32 -3.05
CA TRP A 93 9.03 -2.06 -1.81
C TRP A 93 7.92 -1.91 -0.78
N PHE A 94 7.05 -0.91 -0.86
CA PHE A 94 6.09 -0.63 0.21
C PHE A 94 4.96 -1.64 0.27
N GLY A 95 4.27 -1.87 -0.85
CA GLY A 95 3.12 -2.79 -0.92
C GLY A 95 3.43 -4.20 -0.41
N PRO A 96 4.53 -4.87 -0.86
CA PRO A 96 4.85 -6.23 -0.44
C PRO A 96 4.93 -6.41 1.08
N LEU A 97 5.49 -5.42 1.81
CA LEU A 97 5.62 -5.46 3.27
C LEU A 97 4.30 -5.65 4.03
N PHE A 98 3.16 -5.34 3.40
CA PHE A 98 1.83 -5.45 4.01
C PHE A 98 0.96 -6.53 3.38
N VAL A 99 1.16 -6.85 2.10
CA VAL A 99 0.26 -7.76 1.37
C VAL A 99 0.77 -9.18 1.20
N ASP A 100 2.03 -9.50 1.56
CA ASP A 100 2.59 -10.86 1.38
C ASP A 100 1.72 -11.96 2.05
N ARG A 101 1.11 -11.64 3.18
CA ARG A 101 0.19 -12.56 3.89
C ARG A 101 -1.12 -12.84 3.16
N PHE A 102 -1.40 -12.09 2.10
CA PHE A 102 -2.58 -12.24 1.26
C PHE A 102 -2.30 -13.11 0.02
N ALA A 103 -1.07 -13.60 -0.16
CA ALA A 103 -0.67 -14.40 -1.33
C ALA A 103 -1.47 -15.71 -1.51
N ALA A 104 -2.09 -16.23 -0.44
CA ALA A 104 -2.91 -17.44 -0.50
C ALA A 104 -4.35 -17.18 -1.03
N LEU A 105 -4.73 -15.92 -1.30
CA LEU A 105 -6.04 -15.59 -1.85
C LEU A 105 -6.20 -16.10 -3.29
N PRO A 106 -7.43 -16.39 -3.72
CA PRO A 106 -7.67 -17.07 -4.98
C PRO A 106 -7.45 -16.18 -6.21
N GLY A 107 -6.90 -16.78 -7.27
CA GLY A 107 -6.69 -16.14 -8.56
C GLY A 107 -5.74 -14.95 -8.46
N ASP A 108 -6.04 -13.87 -9.18
CA ASP A 108 -5.18 -12.68 -9.26
C ASP A 108 -5.43 -11.67 -8.11
N LEU A 109 -6.26 -12.05 -7.12
CA LEU A 109 -6.67 -11.17 -6.04
C LEU A 109 -5.51 -10.61 -5.20
N PRO A 110 -4.41 -11.35 -4.90
CA PRO A 110 -3.26 -10.76 -4.21
C PRO A 110 -2.65 -9.57 -4.96
N SER A 111 -2.47 -9.71 -6.28
CA SER A 111 -1.95 -8.65 -7.15
C SER A 111 -2.90 -7.46 -7.21
N ILE A 112 -4.21 -7.71 -7.25
CA ILE A 112 -5.21 -6.64 -7.22
C ILE A 112 -5.21 -5.90 -5.88
N ILE A 113 -5.11 -6.60 -4.75
CA ILE A 113 -5.00 -5.98 -3.42
C ILE A 113 -3.77 -5.10 -3.33
N HIS A 114 -2.64 -5.55 -3.89
CA HIS A 114 -1.43 -4.74 -3.98
C HIS A 114 -1.68 -3.41 -4.72
N GLU A 115 -2.39 -3.45 -5.85
CA GLU A 115 -2.76 -2.22 -6.56
C GLU A 115 -3.77 -1.37 -5.77
N MET A 116 -4.78 -1.97 -5.14
CA MET A 116 -5.74 -1.25 -4.30
C MET A 116 -5.06 -0.49 -3.14
N VAL A 117 -4.06 -1.12 -2.51
CA VAL A 117 -3.23 -0.50 -1.46
C VAL A 117 -2.50 0.74 -2.01
N LYS A 118 -1.95 0.69 -3.22
CA LYS A 118 -1.31 1.86 -3.83
C LYS A 118 -2.30 3.02 -4.00
N LYS A 119 -3.49 2.71 -4.50
CA LYS A 119 -4.49 3.69 -4.94
C LYS A 119 -5.35 4.28 -3.84
N SER A 120 -5.48 3.64 -2.67
CA SER A 120 -6.33 4.12 -1.58
C SER A 120 -5.62 4.12 -0.23
N HIS A 121 -5.64 5.27 0.45
CA HIS A 121 -5.16 5.43 1.81
C HIS A 121 -5.99 4.57 2.77
N THR A 122 -7.31 4.76 2.74
CA THR A 122 -8.24 4.05 3.63
C THR A 122 -8.15 2.54 3.44
N PHE A 123 -8.06 2.07 2.20
CA PHE A 123 -7.93 0.63 1.94
C PHE A 123 -6.63 0.08 2.52
N PHE A 124 -5.52 0.79 2.35
CA PHE A 124 -4.27 0.43 3.00
C PHE A 124 -4.40 0.34 4.52
N GLU A 125 -5.09 1.29 5.18
CA GLU A 125 -5.27 1.24 6.64
C GLU A 125 -6.05 0.00 7.09
N ILE A 126 -7.06 -0.41 6.32
CA ILE A 126 -7.80 -1.66 6.55
C ILE A 126 -6.86 -2.86 6.46
N ILE A 127 -6.07 -2.95 5.37
CA ILE A 127 -5.14 -4.06 5.14
C ILE A 127 -4.04 -4.11 6.22
N ASP A 128 -3.47 -2.97 6.61
CA ASP A 128 -2.47 -2.93 7.69
C ASP A 128 -3.07 -3.37 9.04
N THR A 129 -4.28 -2.89 9.36
CA THR A 129 -4.98 -3.20 10.61
C THR A 129 -5.39 -4.67 10.72
N CYS A 130 -5.86 -5.26 9.62
CA CYS A 130 -6.22 -6.67 9.58
C CYS A 130 -4.98 -7.56 9.52
N GLY A 131 -4.01 -7.22 8.68
CA GLY A 131 -2.72 -7.91 8.59
C GLY A 131 -2.76 -9.33 8.01
N ASN A 132 -3.93 -9.94 7.79
CA ASN A 132 -4.11 -11.19 7.06
C ASN A 132 -5.56 -11.33 6.50
N PRO A 133 -5.80 -12.25 5.56
CA PRO A 133 -7.13 -12.48 4.99
C PRO A 133 -8.18 -12.99 5.98
N GLU A 134 -7.79 -13.80 6.96
CA GLU A 134 -8.71 -14.39 7.94
C GLU A 134 -9.38 -13.30 8.78
N LYS A 135 -8.59 -12.35 9.27
CA LYS A 135 -9.10 -11.21 10.04
C LYS A 135 -9.95 -10.27 9.19
N VAL A 136 -9.63 -10.09 7.90
CA VAL A 136 -10.51 -9.36 6.97
C VAL A 136 -11.85 -10.09 6.85
N TRP A 137 -11.82 -11.41 6.69
CA TRP A 137 -13.04 -12.21 6.63
C TRP A 137 -13.85 -12.06 7.91
N ASP A 138 -13.28 -12.28 9.08
CA ASP A 138 -13.99 -12.21 10.36
C ASP A 138 -14.69 -10.86 10.59
N LEU A 139 -14.03 -9.76 10.23
CA LEU A 139 -14.57 -8.41 10.46
C LEU A 139 -15.58 -7.97 9.41
N TYR A 140 -15.37 -8.35 8.15
CA TYR A 140 -16.10 -7.79 7.01
C TYR A 140 -16.98 -8.82 6.29
N HIS A 141 -17.02 -10.07 6.77
CA HIS A 141 -17.96 -11.08 6.28
C HIS A 141 -19.41 -10.61 6.21
N PRO A 142 -19.95 -9.79 7.15
CA PRO A 142 -21.31 -9.26 7.04
C PRO A 142 -21.60 -8.52 5.72
N CYS A 143 -20.58 -7.98 5.03
CA CYS A 143 -20.75 -7.37 3.71
C CYS A 143 -21.21 -8.37 2.63
N LEU A 144 -21.09 -9.68 2.88
CA LEU A 144 -21.48 -10.76 1.97
C LEU A 144 -22.87 -11.31 2.25
N TYR A 145 -23.62 -10.78 3.23
CA TYR A 145 -24.90 -11.33 3.67
C TYR A 145 -25.90 -11.57 2.53
N VAL A 146 -25.98 -10.66 1.56
CA VAL A 146 -26.86 -10.83 0.38
C VAL A 146 -26.44 -12.04 -0.47
N ASN A 147 -25.14 -12.30 -0.62
CA ASN A 147 -24.66 -13.48 -1.35
C ASN A 147 -25.06 -14.77 -0.62
N GLU A 148 -25.03 -14.77 0.72
CA GLU A 148 -25.43 -15.91 1.53
C GLU A 148 -26.92 -16.21 1.43
N LEU A 149 -27.77 -15.17 1.49
CA LEU A 149 -29.21 -15.29 1.28
C LEU A 149 -29.54 -15.86 -0.11
N GLN A 150 -28.72 -15.57 -1.12
CA GLN A 150 -28.84 -16.13 -2.47
C GLN A 150 -28.23 -17.53 -2.62
N GLY A 151 -27.73 -18.13 -1.53
CA GLY A 151 -27.10 -19.46 -1.53
C GLY A 151 -25.77 -19.51 -2.29
N ILE A 152 -25.05 -18.39 -2.41
CA ILE A 152 -23.76 -18.34 -3.12
C ILE A 152 -22.64 -18.88 -2.21
N LYS A 153 -22.19 -20.10 -2.52
CA LYS A 153 -21.09 -20.79 -1.81
C LYS A 153 -19.72 -20.71 -2.50
N ASN A 154 -19.60 -19.94 -3.59
CA ASN A 154 -18.34 -19.83 -4.33
C ASN A 154 -17.35 -18.95 -3.55
N LYS A 155 -16.31 -19.57 -2.96
CA LYS A 155 -15.29 -18.88 -2.17
C LYS A 155 -14.51 -17.83 -2.96
N GLU A 156 -14.13 -18.12 -4.20
CA GLU A 156 -13.41 -17.16 -5.05
C GLU A 156 -14.30 -15.93 -5.31
N PHE A 157 -15.53 -16.15 -5.76
CA PHE A 157 -16.47 -15.05 -6.01
C PHE A 157 -16.71 -14.19 -4.75
N ASN A 158 -16.93 -14.82 -3.60
CA ASN A 158 -17.17 -14.11 -2.35
C ASN A 158 -15.93 -13.32 -1.89
N ALA A 159 -14.72 -13.88 -2.05
CA ALA A 159 -13.48 -13.15 -1.78
C ALA A 159 -13.36 -11.90 -2.68
N TRP A 160 -13.58 -12.05 -3.99
CA TRP A 160 -13.54 -10.91 -4.92
C TRP A 160 -14.58 -9.84 -4.58
N CYS A 161 -15.82 -10.22 -4.25
CA CYS A 161 -16.85 -9.30 -3.80
C CYS A 161 -16.47 -8.56 -2.51
N LEU A 162 -15.88 -9.26 -1.55
CA LEU A 162 -15.50 -8.70 -0.26
C LEU A 162 -14.46 -7.58 -0.43
N TYR A 163 -13.32 -7.89 -1.05
CA TYR A 163 -12.25 -6.90 -1.24
C TYR A 163 -12.67 -5.76 -2.17
N TYR A 164 -13.50 -6.04 -3.17
CA TYR A 164 -14.10 -5.00 -4.00
C TYR A 164 -14.97 -4.04 -3.19
N HIS A 165 -15.84 -4.56 -2.32
CA HIS A 165 -16.70 -3.74 -1.48
C HIS A 165 -15.89 -2.85 -0.55
N LEU A 166 -14.88 -3.42 0.12
CA LEU A 166 -13.95 -2.67 0.96
C LEU A 166 -13.22 -1.57 0.19
N TYR A 167 -12.76 -1.87 -1.02
CA TYR A 167 -12.07 -0.90 -1.85
C TYR A 167 -12.98 0.25 -2.30
N VAL A 168 -14.21 -0.04 -2.74
CA VAL A 168 -15.19 0.99 -3.13
C VAL A 168 -15.54 1.89 -1.95
N GLN A 169 -15.79 1.32 -0.76
CA GLN A 169 -16.03 2.10 0.45
C GLN A 169 -14.83 2.99 0.80
N SER A 170 -13.62 2.44 0.67
CA SER A 170 -12.38 3.17 0.91
C SER A 170 -12.19 4.34 -0.07
N ILE A 171 -12.54 4.15 -1.34
CA ILE A 171 -12.53 5.22 -2.35
C ILE A 171 -13.48 6.35 -1.96
N VAL A 172 -14.71 6.03 -1.53
CA VAL A 172 -15.70 7.04 -1.13
C VAL A 172 -15.18 7.88 0.04
N GLN A 173 -14.53 7.24 1.03
CA GLN A 173 -13.90 7.96 2.15
C GLN A 173 -12.72 8.81 1.67
N ASP A 174 -11.85 8.28 0.83
CA ASP A 174 -10.67 8.99 0.33
C ASP A 174 -11.00 10.14 -0.62
N LEU A 175 -12.12 10.09 -1.36
CA LEU A 175 -12.63 11.20 -2.18
C LEU A 175 -12.89 12.44 -1.33
N SER A 176 -13.46 12.27 -0.14
CA SER A 176 -13.72 13.36 0.78
C SER A 176 -12.47 13.88 1.49
N GLY A 177 -11.43 13.04 1.62
CA GLY A 177 -10.25 13.28 2.46
C GLY A 177 -8.92 13.50 1.73
N GLY A 178 -8.88 13.42 0.40
CA GLY A 178 -7.65 13.57 -0.40
C GLY A 178 -6.70 12.38 -0.33
N GLY A 179 -7.23 11.15 -0.19
CA GLY A 179 -6.45 9.92 0.00
C GLY A 179 -6.17 9.10 -1.28
N LEU A 180 -6.78 9.48 -2.41
CA LEU A 180 -6.77 8.70 -3.64
C LEU A 180 -5.51 8.91 -4.50
N GLY A 181 -5.04 7.81 -5.08
CA GLY A 181 -4.04 7.80 -6.16
C GLY A 181 -4.69 7.82 -7.54
N GLU A 182 -3.90 8.21 -8.55
CA GLU A 182 -4.30 8.24 -9.96
C GLU A 182 -4.68 6.85 -10.51
N GLY A 183 -5.66 6.77 -11.41
CA GLY A 183 -6.07 5.50 -12.05
C GLY A 183 -6.90 4.57 -11.17
N PHE A 184 -7.45 5.07 -10.05
CA PHE A 184 -8.29 4.26 -9.16
C PHE A 184 -9.59 3.77 -9.83
N SER A 185 -10.15 4.56 -10.77
CA SER A 185 -11.38 4.24 -11.50
C SER A 185 -11.23 3.06 -12.43
N ASP A 186 -10.08 2.95 -13.10
CA ASP A 186 -9.80 1.86 -14.05
C ASP A 186 -9.73 0.53 -13.29
N LEU A 187 -9.07 0.53 -12.13
CA LEU A 187 -9.01 -0.63 -11.24
C LEU A 187 -10.40 -1.05 -10.74
N VAL A 188 -11.31 -0.11 -10.48
CA VAL A 188 -12.71 -0.44 -10.16
C VAL A 188 -13.39 -1.16 -11.33
N GLY A 189 -13.19 -0.68 -12.56
CA GLY A 189 -13.73 -1.29 -13.78
C GLY A 189 -13.22 -2.71 -14.00
N ASP A 190 -11.92 -2.94 -13.84
CA ASP A 190 -11.30 -4.25 -13.99
C ASP A 190 -11.85 -5.28 -12.99
N VAL A 191 -11.95 -4.89 -11.72
CA VAL A 191 -12.48 -5.75 -10.66
C VAL A 191 -13.95 -6.07 -10.89
N GLN A 192 -14.76 -5.08 -11.31
CA GLN A 192 -16.15 -5.33 -11.71
C GLN A 192 -16.24 -6.31 -12.88
N GLY A 193 -15.40 -6.17 -13.90
CA GLY A 193 -15.33 -7.08 -15.04
C GLY A 193 -15.01 -8.52 -14.61
N ARG A 194 -14.07 -8.68 -13.67
CA ARG A 194 -13.72 -9.99 -13.11
C ARG A 194 -14.88 -10.62 -12.34
N ILE A 195 -15.53 -9.86 -11.45
CA ILE A 195 -16.70 -10.32 -10.69
C ILE A 195 -17.83 -10.77 -11.62
N ARG A 196 -18.13 -9.98 -12.68
CA ARG A 196 -19.14 -10.34 -13.69
C ARG A 196 -18.80 -11.65 -14.41
N THR A 197 -17.52 -11.86 -14.73
CA THR A 197 -17.04 -13.08 -15.37
C THR A 197 -17.20 -14.31 -14.46
N LEU A 198 -16.85 -14.18 -13.18
CA LEU A 198 -17.03 -15.24 -12.18
C LEU A 198 -18.51 -15.60 -11.98
N SER A 199 -19.40 -14.60 -11.99
CA SER A 199 -20.85 -14.82 -11.92
C SER A 199 -21.37 -15.63 -13.12
N LYS A 200 -20.96 -15.28 -14.35
CA LYS A 200 -21.40 -15.99 -15.57
C LYS A 200 -20.92 -17.45 -15.65
N LYS A 201 -19.75 -17.79 -15.10
CA LYS A 201 -19.27 -19.19 -15.02
C LYS A 201 -20.23 -20.09 -14.20
N LYS A 202 -21.02 -19.52 -13.28
CA LYS A 202 -22.05 -20.25 -12.52
C LYS A 202 -23.28 -20.59 -13.38
N GLY A 203 -23.67 -19.72 -14.30
CA GLY A 203 -24.85 -19.90 -15.16
C GLY A 203 -24.70 -21.06 -16.16
N LYS A 204 -23.50 -21.29 -16.70
CA LYS A 204 -23.27 -22.37 -17.69
C LYS A 204 -23.28 -23.80 -17.12
N LYS A 205 -23.01 -23.98 -15.81
CA LYS A 205 -23.10 -25.31 -15.17
C LYS A 205 -24.50 -25.67 -14.65
N GLY A 206 -25.42 -24.70 -14.58
CA GLY A 206 -26.80 -24.91 -14.10
C GLY A 206 -27.83 -25.25 -15.18
N VAL A 207 -27.53 -25.03 -16.46
CA VAL A 207 -28.47 -25.27 -17.57
C VAL A 207 -28.36 -26.68 -18.14
N ALA A 208 -27.27 -27.41 -17.90
CA ALA A 208 -27.07 -28.77 -18.42
C ALA A 208 -27.75 -29.89 -17.58
N ARG A 209 -28.71 -29.57 -16.72
CA ARG A 209 -29.33 -30.55 -15.80
C ARG A 209 -30.86 -30.49 -15.73
N ARG A 210 -31.52 -30.07 -16.81
CA ARG A 210 -32.97 -30.16 -16.98
C ARG A 210 -33.35 -30.67 -18.37
N GLU A 211 -32.84 -31.84 -18.73
CA GLU A 211 -33.47 -32.72 -19.72
C GLU A 211 -33.29 -34.15 -19.22
N ASN A 212 -34.34 -34.66 -18.57
CA ASN A 212 -34.74 -36.06 -18.45
C ASN A 212 -36.10 -36.09 -17.74
#